data_AF-A0A3B1DCG1-F1
#
_entry.id   AF-A0A3B1DCG1-F1
#
_cell.length_a   1.000
_cell.length_b   1.000
_cell.length_c   1.000
_cell.angle_alpha   90.00
_cell.angle_beta   90.00
_cell.angle_gamma   90.00
#
_symmetry.space_group_name_H-M   'P 1'
#
loop_
_entity.id
_entity.type
_entity.pdbx_description
1 polymer ?
#
loop_
_entity_poly.entity_id
_entity_poly.type
_entity_poly.pdbx_seq_one_letter_code
_entity_poly.pdbx_strand_id
1 'polypeptide(L)'
;MIIEEIRNIKSQKKDLRSFGLTIGIVAGLIGGLLLWRHKDHYPYFLAVSGIFIAFGLFLPNLLKPLQKAWMTLAVLMGWVMTRLILFVLFFL
;
A
#
# COMPACT_ATOMS: atom_id res chain seq x y z
N MET A 1 -18.26 -6.88 -12.00
CA MET A 1 -17.97 -5.72 -11.15
C MET A 1 -16.63 -5.84 -10.42
N ILE A 2 -16.51 -6.48 -9.25
CA ILE A 2 -15.22 -6.52 -8.49
C ILE A 2 -14.07 -7.20 -9.25
N ILE A 3 -14.35 -8.33 -9.90
CA ILE A 3 -13.36 -9.08 -10.69
C ILE A 3 -12.92 -8.27 -11.93
N GLU A 4 -13.80 -7.41 -12.46
CA GLU A 4 -13.47 -6.51 -13.57
C GLU A 4 -12.63 -5.33 -13.10
N GLU A 5 -12.87 -4.78 -11.91
CA GLU A 5 -11.99 -3.78 -11.27
C GLU A 5 -10.59 -4.36 -11.08
N ILE A 6 -10.49 -5.57 -10.51
CA ILE A 6 -9.21 -6.27 -10.32
C ILE A 6 -8.49 -6.51 -11.65
N ARG A 7 -9.23 -6.89 -12.69
CA ARG A 7 -8.68 -7.11 -14.03
C ARG A 7 -8.26 -5.81 -14.72
N ASN A 8 -8.95 -4.70 -14.43
CA ASN A 8 -8.65 -3.36 -14.94
C ASN A 8 -7.62 -2.58 -14.11
N ILE A 9 -7.02 -3.17 -13.06
CA ILE A 9 -5.92 -2.53 -12.33
C ILE A 9 -4.77 -2.25 -13.32
N LYS A 10 -4.71 -1.00 -13.79
CA LYS A 10 -3.62 -0.51 -14.64
C LYS A 10 -2.35 -0.55 -13.79
N SER A 11 -1.48 -1.49 -14.12
CA SER A 11 -0.16 -1.64 -13.48
C SER A 11 0.90 -0.99 -14.37
N GLN A 12 0.69 0.28 -14.76
CA GLN A 12 1.67 0.99 -15.57
C GLN A 12 2.89 1.34 -14.72
N LYS A 13 4.03 1.59 -15.37
CA LYS A 13 5.28 1.97 -14.70
C LYS A 13 5.13 3.18 -13.79
N LYS A 14 4.24 4.12 -14.14
CA LYS A 14 3.92 5.30 -13.32
C LYS A 14 3.22 4.91 -12.01
N ASP A 15 2.20 4.04 -12.09
CA ASP A 15 1.44 3.60 -10.92
C ASP A 15 2.30 2.80 -9.94
N LEU A 16 3.22 1.98 -10.47
CA LEU A 16 4.19 1.20 -9.68
C LEU A 16 5.18 2.10 -8.94
N ARG A 17 5.68 3.14 -9.62
CA ARG A 17 6.56 4.16 -9.03
C ARG A 17 5.84 4.92 -7.93
N SER A 18 4.63 5.38 -8.19
CA SER A 18 3.79 6.06 -7.20
C SER A 18 3.54 5.16 -5.99
N PHE A 19 3.17 3.89 -6.19
CA PHE A 19 2.97 2.93 -5.10
C PHE A 19 4.22 2.75 -4.23
N GLY A 20 5.37 2.51 -4.86
CA GLY A 20 6.65 2.35 -4.16
C GLY A 20 7.05 3.61 -3.36
N LEU A 21 6.86 4.79 -3.96
CA LEU A 21 7.11 6.07 -3.31
C LEU A 21 6.15 6.32 -2.15
N THR A 22 4.85 6.06 -2.31
CA THR A 22 3.86 6.30 -1.25
C THR A 22 4.14 5.41 -0.04
N ILE A 23 4.35 4.11 -0.24
CA ILE A 23 4.69 3.20 0.87
C ILE A 23 6.04 3.56 1.48
N GLY A 24 7.02 3.89 0.64
CA GLY A 24 8.34 4.34 1.08
C GLY A 24 8.27 5.57 1.97
N ILE A 25 7.59 6.64 1.52
CA ILE A 25 7.42 7.87 2.29
C ILE A 25 6.69 7.61 3.61
N VAL A 26 5.60 6.84 3.60
CA VAL A 26 4.85 6.51 4.81
C VAL A 26 5.72 5.71 5.79
N ALA A 27 6.45 4.69 5.31
CA ALA A 27 7.38 3.91 6.14
C ALA A 27 8.52 4.78 6.67
N GLY A 28 9.02 5.73 5.88
CA GLY A 28 10.06 6.68 6.27
C GLY A 28 9.60 7.66 7.34
N LEU A 29 8.37 8.18 7.24
CA LEU A 29 7.75 9.01 8.27
C LEU A 29 7.57 8.23 9.58
N ILE A 30 7.11 6.98 9.50
CA ILE A 30 6.97 6.10 10.67
C ILE A 30 8.36 5.81 11.28
N GLY A 31 9.35 5.49 10.46
CA GLY A 31 10.73 5.26 10.90
C GLY A 31 11.34 6.49 11.55
N GLY A 32 11.13 7.69 11.00
CA GLY A 32 11.56 8.96 11.57
C GLY A 32 10.88 9.29 12.89
N LEU A 33 9.57 9.02 13.00
CA LEU A 33 8.83 9.15 14.27
C LEU A 33 9.34 8.18 15.33
N LEU A 34 9.64 6.92 14.96
CA LEU A 34 10.22 5.94 15.87
C LEU A 34 11.63 6.32 16.32
N LEU A 35 12.43 6.92 15.42
CA LEU A 35 13.77 7.43 15.71
C LEU A 35 13.69 8.58 16.73
N TRP A 36 12.75 9.50 16.55
CA TRP A 36 12.50 10.56 17.54
C TRP A 36 12.04 9.99 18.89
N ARG A 37 11.29 8.88 18.88
CA ARG A 37 10.86 8.19 20.10
C ARG A 37 11.91 7.24 20.70
N HIS A 38 13.13 7.20 20.14
CA HIS A 38 14.24 6.30 20.54
C HIS A 38 13.79 4.85 20.72
N LYS A 39 12.90 4.38 19.83
CA LYS A 39 12.45 2.99 19.81
C LYS A 39 13.45 2.17 19.00
N ASP A 40 13.92 1.04 19.53
CA ASP A 40 14.89 0.15 18.86
C ASP A 40 14.43 -0.40 17.50
N HIS A 41 13.15 -0.28 17.19
CA HIS A 41 12.54 -0.76 15.94
C HIS A 41 12.68 0.23 14.78
N TYR A 42 13.22 1.43 15.02
CA TYR A 42 13.40 2.45 13.97
C TYR A 42 14.23 2.01 12.75
N PRO A 43 15.32 1.21 12.86
CA PRO A 43 16.17 0.93 11.70
C PRO A 43 15.47 -0.02 10.73
N TYR A 44 14.59 -0.91 11.21
CA TYR A 44 13.80 -1.78 10.35
C TYR A 44 12.83 -0.99 9.48
N PHE A 45 12.11 -0.02 10.06
CA PHE A 45 11.18 0.83 9.29
C PHE A 45 11.91 1.72 8.28
N LEU A 46 13.07 2.28 8.67
CA LEU A 46 13.92 3.07 7.76
C LEU A 46 14.51 2.23 6.65
N ALA A 47 14.96 1.00 6.93
CA ALA A 47 15.44 0.06 5.92
C ALA A 47 14.33 -0.31 4.93
N VAL A 48 13.13 -0.64 5.42
CA VAL A 48 11.96 -0.93 4.57
C VAL A 48 11.61 0.27 3.69
N SER A 49 11.63 1.49 4.23
CA SER A 49 11.44 2.72 3.48
C SER A 49 12.46 2.86 2.33
N GLY A 50 13.75 2.73 2.63
CA GLY A 50 14.81 2.83 1.62
C GLY A 50 14.68 1.78 0.53
N ILE A 51 14.39 0.53 0.91
CA ILE A 51 14.14 -0.57 -0.01
C ILE A 51 12.95 -0.27 -0.92
N PHE A 52 11.81 0.17 -0.37
CA PHE A 52 10.62 0.46 -1.16
C PHE A 52 10.80 1.63 -2.13
N ILE A 53 11.49 2.69 -1.69
CA ILE A 53 11.82 3.84 -2.57
C ILE A 53 12.78 3.39 -3.68
N ALA A 54 13.81 2.61 -3.35
CA ALA A 54 14.77 2.10 -4.33
C ALA A 54 14.09 1.17 -5.35
N PHE A 55 13.27 0.22 -4.91
CA PHE A 55 12.50 -0.63 -5.82
C PHE A 55 11.49 0.16 -6.64
N GLY A 56 10.88 1.20 -6.06
CA GLY A 56 9.99 2.13 -6.77
C GLY A 56 10.70 2.83 -7.94
N LEU A 57 11.91 3.33 -7.72
CA LEU A 57 12.69 4.08 -8.72
C LEU A 57 13.39 3.17 -9.74
N PHE A 58 14.14 2.16 -9.27
CA PHE A 58 15.03 1.36 -10.11
C PHE A 58 14.31 0.17 -10.75
N LEU A 59 13.53 -0.60 -9.98
CA LEU A 59 12.89 -1.84 -10.44
C LEU A 59 11.37 -1.86 -10.16
N PRO A 60 10.58 -0.97 -10.77
CA PRO A 60 9.12 -0.95 -10.57
C PRO A 60 8.45 -2.24 -11.04
N ASN A 61 9.09 -3.03 -11.91
CA ASN A 61 8.54 -4.32 -12.34
C ASN A 61 8.46 -5.35 -11.20
N LEU A 62 9.36 -5.30 -10.20
CA LEU A 62 9.30 -6.23 -9.07
C LEU A 62 8.15 -5.90 -8.11
N LEU A 63 7.73 -4.62 -8.09
CA LEU A 63 6.56 -4.16 -7.34
C LEU A 63 5.23 -4.54 -8.00
N LYS A 64 5.21 -5.03 -9.25
CA LYS A 64 3.96 -5.42 -9.94
C LYS A 64 3.11 -6.45 -9.20
N PRO A 65 3.64 -7.65 -8.87
CA PRO A 65 2.84 -8.66 -8.18
C PRO A 65 2.40 -8.15 -6.81
N LEU A 66 3.25 -7.40 -6.11
CA LEU A 66 2.95 -6.84 -4.80
C LEU A 66 1.86 -5.77 -4.86
N GLN A 67 1.96 -4.82 -5.80
CA GLN A 67 0.95 -3.79 -6.03
C GLN A 67 -0.38 -4.45 -6.40
N LYS A 68 -0.36 -5.44 -7.31
CA LYS A 68 -1.59 -6.11 -7.73
C LYS A 68 -2.26 -6.83 -6.56
N ALA A 69 -1.49 -7.56 -5.74
CA ALA A 69 -1.99 -8.21 -4.53
C ALA A 69 -2.56 -7.18 -3.53
N TRP A 70 -1.84 -6.08 -3.31
CA TRP A 70 -2.29 -5.00 -2.43
C TRP A 70 -3.60 -4.36 -2.91
N MET A 71 -3.67 -4.04 -4.20
CA MET A 71 -4.87 -3.45 -4.81
C MET A 71 -6.05 -4.41 -4.80
N THR A 72 -5.84 -5.72 -4.96
CA THR A 72 -6.92 -6.71 -4.80
C THR A 72 -7.49 -6.72 -3.39
N LEU A 73 -6.63 -6.62 -2.37
CA LEU A 73 -7.07 -6.50 -0.97
C LEU A 73 -7.83 -5.20 -0.73
N ALA A 74 -7.39 -4.08 -1.32
CA ALA A 74 -8.08 -2.80 -1.22
C ALA A 74 -9.50 -2.87 -1.79
N VAL A 75 -9.68 -3.51 -2.95
CA VAL A 75 -11.01 -3.72 -3.56
C VAL A 75 -11.89 -4.62 -2.67
N LEU A 76 -11.33 -5.69 -2.11
CA LEU A 76 -12.06 -6.57 -1.20
C LEU A 76 -12.51 -5.83 0.07
N MET A 77 -11.62 -5.04 0.66
CA MET A 77 -11.92 -4.16 1.80
C MET A 77 -13.04 -3.17 1.48
N GLY A 78 -12.98 -2.52 0.32
CA GLY A 78 -14.02 -1.58 -0.12
C GLY A 78 -15.40 -2.25 -0.22
N TRP A 79 -15.43 -3.46 -0.76
CA TRP A 79 -16.66 -4.24 -0.85
C TRP A 79 -17.22 -4.64 0.53
N VAL A 80 -16.35 -5.01 1.48
CA VAL A 80 -16.74 -5.32 2.86
C VAL A 80 -17.29 -4.06 3.54
N MET A 81 -16.61 -2.92 3.38
CA MET A 81 -17.03 -1.67 4.00
C MET A 81 -18.39 -1.19 3.50
N THR A 82 -18.66 -1.26 2.19
CA THR A 82 -19.97 -0.90 1.66
C THR A 82 -21.09 -1.74 2.30
N ARG A 83 -20.88 -3.03 2.49
CA ARG A 83 -21.86 -3.91 3.16
C ARG A 83 -21.99 -3.60 4.64
N LEU A 84 -20.89 -3.35 5.32
CA LEU A 84 -20.87 -2.97 6.73
C LEU A 84 -21.64 -1.67 6.95
N ILE A 85 -21.38 -0.64 6.13
CA ILE A 85 -22.06 0.65 6.22
C ILE A 85 -23.57 0.46 6.03
N LEU A 86 -23.99 -0.27 5.00
CA LEU A 86 -25.40 -0.55 4.76
C LEU A 86 -26.03 -1.35 5.90
N PHE A 87 -25.33 -2.36 6.42
CA PHE A 87 -25.81 -3.14 7.56
C PHE A 87 -26.00 -2.25 8.79
N VAL A 88 -25.03 -1.39 9.10
CA VAL A 88 -25.12 -0.45 10.23
C VAL A 88 -26.22 0.58 10.03
N LEU A 89 -26.48 1.05 8.81
CA LEU A 89 -27.50 2.07 8.55
C LEU A 89 -28.94 1.52 8.55
N PHE A 90 -29.13 0.25 8.15
CA PHE A 90 -30.47 -0.30 7.92
C PHE A 90 -30.87 -1.41 8.90
N PHE A 91 -29.91 -2.09 9.54
CA PHE A 91 -30.17 -3.23 10.42
C PHE A 91 -29.78 -3.01 11.88
N LEU A 92 -28.89 -2.04 12.16
CA LEU A 92 -28.55 -1.61 13.51
C LEU A 92 -29.29 -0.32 13.86
#